data_AF-A0A952E0C3-F1
#
_entry.id   AF-A0A952E0C3-F1
#
_cell.length_a   1.000
_cell.length_b   1.000
_cell.length_c   1.000
_cell.angle_alpha   90.00
_cell.angle_beta   90.00
_cell.angle_gamma   90.00
#
_symmetry.space_group_name_H-M   'P 1'
#
loop_
_entity.id
_entity.type
_entity.pdbx_description
1 polymer ?
#
loop_
_entity_poly.entity_id
_entity_poly.type
_entity_poly.pdbx_seq_one_letter_code
_entity_poly.pdbx_strand_id
1 'polypeptide(L)'
;MNIMFIVAVYPPEGEPTAVMAKQIAEHLVSQGHSVTIVCPFPNRPHGEIFPGYKRKWTSVTDENGVRVIRVLTWFINRKRSFIHRLLENISFGITSSLKVLSNRPDLIFLET
;
A
#
# COMPACT_ATOMS: atom_id res chain seq x y z
N MET A 1 14.33 -13.67 -4.75
CA MET A 1 13.72 -13.52 -3.42
C MET A 1 12.36 -12.88 -3.58
N ASN A 2 11.41 -13.24 -2.74
CA ASN A 2 10.08 -12.65 -2.64
C ASN A 2 10.13 -11.54 -1.59
N ILE A 3 10.16 -10.28 -2.04
CA ILE A 3 10.27 -9.11 -1.17
C ILE A 3 8.91 -8.43 -1.10
N MET A 4 8.46 -8.10 0.11
CA MET A 4 7.20 -7.42 0.31
C MET A 4 7.38 -6.09 1.03
N PHE A 5 6.84 -5.03 0.44
CA PHE A 5 6.78 -3.71 1.02
C PHE A 5 5.39 -3.48 1.58
N ILE A 6 5.30 -3.09 2.85
CA ILE A 6 4.08 -2.65 3.49
C ILE A 6 4.25 -1.15 3.68
N VAL A 7 3.57 -0.37 2.84
CA VAL A 7 3.69 1.09 2.83
C VAL A 7 2.36 1.74 3.10
N ALA A 8 2.33 2.73 4.00
CA ALA A 8 1.10 3.49 4.25
C ALA A 8 0.74 4.44 3.10
N VAL A 9 1.66 4.68 2.18
CA VAL A 9 1.56 5.71 1.15
C VAL A 9 2.22 5.21 -0.12
N TYR A 10 1.55 5.35 -1.27
CA TYR A 10 2.10 4.89 -2.55
C TYR A 10 1.64 5.81 -3.69
N PRO A 11 2.39 5.95 -4.80
CA PRO A 11 1.96 6.74 -5.95
C PRO A 11 0.55 6.30 -6.40
N PRO A 12 -0.34 7.26 -6.72
CA PRO A 12 -0.10 8.66 -7.13
C PRO A 12 0.08 9.71 -6.01
N GLU A 13 0.13 9.31 -4.75
CA GLU A 13 0.36 10.25 -3.65
C GLU A 13 1.74 10.91 -3.77
N GLY A 14 1.79 12.24 -3.63
CA GLY A 14 3.00 13.04 -3.83
C GLY A 14 3.97 13.07 -2.64
N GLU A 15 3.80 12.16 -1.67
CA GLU A 15 4.68 12.11 -0.50
C GLU A 15 6.05 11.52 -0.91
N PRO A 16 7.19 12.09 -0.45
CA PRO A 16 8.51 11.63 -0.87
C PRO A 16 8.79 10.15 -0.58
N THR A 17 8.24 9.65 0.53
CA THR A 17 8.26 8.25 0.96
C THR A 17 7.62 7.32 -0.07
N ALA A 18 6.48 7.73 -0.64
CA ALA A 18 5.79 6.98 -1.69
C ALA A 18 6.65 6.82 -2.96
N VAL A 19 7.31 7.91 -3.38
CA VAL A 19 8.21 7.90 -4.55
C VAL A 19 9.44 7.04 -4.28
N MET A 20 10.03 7.15 -3.09
CA MET A 20 11.19 6.35 -2.69
C MET A 20 10.86 4.86 -2.67
N ALA A 21 9.73 4.47 -2.07
CA ALA A 21 9.27 3.08 -2.04
C ALA A 21 9.09 2.50 -3.45
N LYS A 22 8.52 3.28 -4.37
CA LYS A 22 8.41 2.89 -5.78
C LYS A 22 9.78 2.68 -6.43
N GLN A 23 10.69 3.64 -6.29
CA GLN A 23 12.02 3.56 -6.91
C GLN A 23 12.83 2.36 -6.39
N ILE A 24 12.77 2.10 -5.08
CA ILE A 24 13.44 0.94 -4.48
C ILE A 24 12.82 -0.37 -5.00
N ALA A 25 11.49 -0.45 -5.07
CA ALA A 25 10.80 -1.63 -5.57
C ALA A 25 11.15 -1.93 -7.04
N GLU A 26 11.13 -0.91 -7.91
CA GLU A 26 11.51 -1.06 -9.32
C GLU A 26 12.98 -1.46 -9.47
N HIS A 27 13.87 -0.89 -8.64
CA HIS A 27 15.28 -1.29 -8.63
C HIS A 27 15.46 -2.75 -8.24
N LEU A 28 14.77 -3.23 -7.20
CA LEU A 28 14.82 -4.64 -6.78
C LEU A 28 14.26 -5.58 -7.84
N VAL A 29 13.19 -5.18 -8.55
CA VAL A 29 12.69 -5.93 -9.72
C VAL A 29 13.74 -6.01 -10.81
N SER A 30 14.45 -4.90 -11.10
CA SER A 30 15.54 -4.89 -12.10
C SER A 30 16.71 -5.81 -11.73
N GLN A 31 16.88 -6.12 -10.44
CA GLN A 31 17.85 -7.09 -9.94
C GLN A 31 17.34 -8.55 -9.96
N GLY A 32 16.14 -8.80 -10.50
CA GLY A 32 15.55 -10.14 -10.63
C GLY A 32 14.80 -10.61 -9.38
N HIS A 33 14.43 -9.71 -8.47
CA HIS A 33 13.60 -10.05 -7.32
C HIS A 33 12.11 -9.90 -7.61
N SER A 34 11.29 -10.74 -6.97
CA SER A 34 9.84 -10.64 -7.03
C SER A 34 9.37 -9.68 -5.96
N VAL A 35 8.93 -8.48 -6.35
CA VAL A 35 8.53 -7.44 -5.39
C VAL A 35 7.02 -7.29 -5.36
N THR A 36 6.46 -7.29 -4.15
CA THR A 36 5.04 -6.99 -3.89
C THR A 36 4.92 -5.78 -2.98
N ILE A 37 4.11 -4.80 -3.36
CA ILE A 37 3.78 -3.65 -2.53
C ILE A 37 2.36 -3.81 -2.01
N VAL A 38 2.15 -3.63 -0.71
CA VAL A 38 0.84 -3.56 -0.07
C VAL A 38 0.65 -2.14 0.42
N CYS A 39 -0.35 -1.45 -0.13
CA CYS A 39 -0.64 -0.05 0.18
C CYS A 39 -2.15 0.18 0.28
N PRO A 40 -2.62 1.23 0.97
CA PRO A 40 -4.03 1.61 0.92
C PRO A 40 -4.39 2.21 -0.45
N PHE A 41 -5.69 2.39 -0.72
CA PHE A 41 -6.11 3.22 -1.85
C PHE A 41 -5.71 4.68 -1.61
N PRO A 42 -5.25 5.39 -2.66
CA PRO A 42 -4.71 6.73 -2.51
C PRO A 42 -5.78 7.69 -2.03
N ASN A 43 -5.50 8.33 -0.90
CA ASN A 43 -6.43 9.12 -0.10
C ASN A 43 -5.84 10.46 0.38
N ARG A 44 -4.52 10.59 0.52
CA ARG A 44 -3.88 11.83 1.02
C ARG A 44 -3.58 12.80 -0.11
N PRO A 45 -3.70 14.12 0.12
CA PRO A 45 -3.98 14.81 1.39
C PRO A 45 -5.48 15.10 1.63
N HIS A 46 -6.33 14.89 0.62
CA HIS A 46 -7.70 15.39 0.61
C HIS A 46 -8.71 14.52 1.38
N GLY A 47 -8.36 13.29 1.74
CA GLY A 47 -9.26 12.35 2.41
C GLY A 47 -10.35 11.80 1.48
N GLU A 48 -10.13 11.92 0.17
CA GLU A 48 -11.00 11.41 -0.89
C GLU A 48 -10.17 10.49 -1.79
N ILE A 49 -10.77 9.41 -2.28
CA ILE A 49 -10.09 8.47 -3.18
C ILE A 49 -9.76 9.20 -4.48
N PHE A 50 -8.51 9.10 -4.96
CA PHE A 50 -8.12 9.76 -6.20
C PHE A 50 -9.04 9.37 -7.38
N PRO A 51 -9.36 10.33 -8.26
CA PRO A 51 -10.17 10.06 -9.45
C PRO A 51 -9.51 8.98 -10.31
N GLY A 52 -10.28 7.95 -10.67
CA GLY A 52 -9.78 6.76 -11.39
C GLY A 52 -9.71 5.50 -10.52
N TYR A 53 -9.71 5.64 -9.19
CA TYR A 53 -9.78 4.50 -8.27
C TYR A 53 -11.23 4.27 -7.81
N LYS A 54 -11.70 3.02 -7.89
CA LYS A 54 -13.00 2.61 -7.35
C LYS A 54 -12.81 1.86 -6.04
N ARG A 55 -13.73 2.06 -5.08
CA ARG A 55 -13.76 1.26 -3.84
C ARG A 55 -13.91 -0.22 -4.19
N LYS A 56 -12.83 -0.98 -4.02
CA LYS A 56 -12.79 -2.44 -4.09
C LYS A 56 -12.11 -2.92 -2.83
N TRP A 57 -12.51 -4.07 -2.28
CA TRP A 57 -11.87 -4.68 -1.11
C TRP A 57 -10.35 -4.84 -1.28
N THR A 58 -9.96 -5.27 -2.47
CA THR A 58 -8.56 -5.39 -2.89
C THR A 58 -8.48 -5.10 -4.39
N SER A 59 -7.42 -4.42 -4.81
CA SER A 59 -7.04 -4.27 -6.22
C SER A 59 -5.60 -4.69 -6.40
N VAL A 60 -5.33 -5.55 -7.37
CA VAL A 60 -3.98 -5.97 -7.72
C VAL A 60 -3.65 -5.43 -9.09
N THR A 61 -2.54 -4.72 -9.21
CA THR A 61 -2.03 -4.15 -10.45
C THR A 61 -0.56 -4.51 -10.59
N ASP A 62 -0.08 -4.65 -11.82
CA ASP A 62 1.35 -4.72 -12.11
C ASP A 62 1.80 -3.33 -12.56
N GLU A 63 2.77 -2.76 -11.85
CA GLU A 63 3.37 -1.46 -12.16
C GLU A 63 4.87 -1.68 -12.38
N ASN A 64 5.30 -1.71 -13.65
CA ASN A 64 6.70 -1.94 -14.03
C ASN A 64 7.31 -3.23 -13.46
N GLY A 65 6.54 -4.34 -13.44
CA GLY A 65 6.98 -5.61 -12.86
C GLY A 65 6.90 -5.67 -11.34
N VAL A 66 6.44 -4.60 -10.68
CA VAL A 66 6.12 -4.58 -9.27
C VAL A 66 4.66 -4.94 -9.08
N ARG A 67 4.38 -5.98 -8.29
CA ARG A 67 3.01 -6.35 -7.94
C ARG A 67 2.47 -5.40 -6.87
N VAL A 68 1.59 -4.48 -7.24
CA VAL A 68 0.97 -3.51 -6.31
C VAL A 68 -0.40 -4.01 -5.87
N ILE A 69 -0.59 -4.15 -4.57
CA ILE A 69 -1.82 -4.60 -3.91
C ILE A 69 -2.37 -3.43 -3.11
N ARG A 70 -3.40 -2.79 -3.68
CA ARG A 70 -4.16 -1.74 -2.99
C ARG A 70 -5.27 -2.38 -2.17
N VAL A 71 -5.25 -2.16 -0.86
CA VAL A 71 -6.26 -2.68 0.07
C VAL A 71 -7.23 -1.58 0.49
N LEU A 72 -8.50 -1.93 0.63
CA LEU A 72 -9.49 -1.02 1.17
C LEU A 72 -9.21 -0.81 2.65
N THR A 73 -8.87 0.42 3.02
CA THR A 73 -8.91 0.87 4.40
C THR A 73 -10.28 1.48 4.69
N TRP A 74 -10.67 1.45 5.96
CA TRP A 74 -11.97 1.96 6.40
C TRP A 74 -12.02 3.49 6.29
N PHE A 75 -12.40 3.98 5.12
CA PHE A 75 -12.59 5.41 4.84
C PHE A 75 -14.00 5.88 5.18
N ILE A 76 -14.18 6.57 6.31
CA ILE A 76 -15.42 7.31 6.61
C ILE A 76 -15.13 8.81 6.68
N ASN A 77 -15.36 9.48 5.55
CA ASN A 77 -15.73 10.88 5.38
C ASN A 77 -14.85 11.98 6.01
N ARG A 78 -15.07 13.23 5.59
CA ARG A 78 -14.38 14.48 5.96
C ARG A 78 -14.15 14.76 7.47
N LYS A 79 -14.70 13.95 8.39
CA LYS A 79 -14.52 14.13 9.84
C LYS A 79 -13.24 13.42 10.29
N ARG A 80 -12.14 14.18 10.35
CA ARG A 80 -10.87 13.80 10.99
C ARG A 80 -11.08 13.57 12.51
N SER A 81 -11.61 12.40 12.90
CA SER A 81 -11.60 11.97 14.30
C SER A 81 -10.41 11.04 14.54
N PHE A 82 -9.71 11.23 15.66
CA PHE A 82 -8.58 10.39 16.10
C PHE A 82 -8.93 8.89 16.10
N ILE A 83 -10.16 8.56 16.50
CA ILE A 83 -10.68 7.18 16.53
C ILE A 83 -10.74 6.58 15.13
N HIS A 84 -11.08 7.37 14.11
CA HIS A 84 -11.14 6.89 12.73
C HIS A 84 -9.74 6.62 12.18
N ARG A 85 -8.75 7.46 12.50
CA ARG A 85 -7.34 7.18 12.17
C ARG A 85 -6.84 5.89 12.82
N LEU A 86 -7.21 5.65 14.09
CA LEU A 86 -6.83 4.43 14.78
C LEU A 86 -7.43 3.19 14.11
N LEU A 87 -8.73 3.22 13.80
CA LEU A 87 -9.42 2.14 13.10
C LEU A 87 -8.87 1.90 11.69
N GLU A 88 -8.50 2.97 10.98
CA GLU A 88 -7.88 2.87 9.66
C GLU A 88 -6.54 2.13 9.74
N ASN A 89 -5.66 2.53 10.67
CA ASN A 89 -4.38 1.87 10.90
C ASN A 89 -4.53 0.41 11.34
N ILE A 90 -5.49 0.11 12.23
CA ILE A 90 -5.77 -1.26 12.66
C ILE A 90 -6.27 -2.10 11.47
N SER A 91 -7.19 -1.56 10.67
CA SER A 91 -7.72 -2.26 9.48
C SER A 91 -6.61 -2.53 8.44
N PHE A 92 -5.71 -1.58 8.24
CA PHE A 92 -4.55 -1.73 7.37
C PHE A 92 -3.55 -2.75 7.93
N GLY A 93 -3.28 -2.72 9.23
CA GLY A 93 -2.40 -3.68 9.90
C GLY A 93 -2.91 -5.12 9.79
N ILE A 94 -4.21 -5.34 9.98
CA ILE A 94 -4.82 -6.68 9.87
C ILE A 94 -4.78 -7.17 8.42
N THR A 95 -5.20 -6.34 7.46
CA THR A 95 -5.24 -6.72 6.04
C THR A 95 -3.85 -6.98 5.47
N SER A 96 -2.86 -6.17 5.83
CA SER A 96 -1.46 -6.38 5.44
C SER A 96 -0.89 -7.65 6.08
N SER A 97 -1.13 -7.89 7.37
CA SER A 97 -0.69 -9.12 8.06
C SER A 97 -1.25 -10.39 7.42
N LEU A 98 -2.56 -10.41 7.08
CA LEU A 98 -3.17 -11.53 6.36
C LEU A 98 -2.53 -11.78 5.00
N LYS A 99 -2.09 -10.71 4.32
CA LYS A 99 -1.42 -10.81 3.02
C LYS A 99 0.01 -11.33 3.15
N VAL A 100 0.71 -10.95 4.22
CA VAL A 100 2.02 -11.51 4.59
C VAL A 100 1.94 -13.02 4.78
N LEU A 101 0.99 -13.47 5.60
CA LEU A 101 0.77 -14.89 5.90
C LEU A 101 0.47 -15.73 4.65
N SER A 102 -0.23 -15.15 3.67
CA SER A 102 -0.61 -15.83 2.43
C SER A 102 0.54 -15.95 1.41
N ASN A 103 1.43 -14.96 1.36
CA ASN A 103 2.49 -14.89 0.33
C ASN A 103 3.89 -15.32 0.83
N ARG A 104 4.09 -15.49 2.15
CA ARG A 104 5.35 -15.93 2.79
C ARG A 104 6.61 -15.29 2.16
N PRO A 105 6.81 -13.98 2.31
CA PRO A 105 7.98 -13.29 1.77
C PRO A 105 9.27 -13.72 2.49
N ASP A 106 10.39 -13.61 1.78
CA ASP A 106 11.74 -13.78 2.34
C ASP A 106 12.18 -12.55 3.15
N LEU A 107 11.69 -11.35 2.75
CA LEU A 107 12.03 -10.07 3.35
C LEU A 107 10.82 -9.14 3.34
N ILE A 108 10.58 -8.45 4.46
CA ILE A 108 9.53 -7.44 4.60
C ILE A 108 10.17 -6.08 4.86
N PHE A 109 9.90 -5.12 3.99
CA PHE A 109 10.14 -3.70 4.24
C PHE A 109 8.85 -3.07 4.76
N LEU A 110 8.92 -2.36 5.89
CA LEU A 110 7.74 -1.80 6.55
C LEU A 110 7.93 -0.31 6.75
N GLU A 111 7.01 0.48 6.20
CA GLU A 111 7.03 1.94 6.21
C GLU A 111 5.60 2.45 6.45
N THR A 112 5.32 2.97 7.64
CA THR A 112 3.96 3.36 8.08
C THR A 112 3.86 4.84 8.40
#